data_AF-A0A0B0PM24-F1
#
_entry.id   AF-A0A0B0PM24-F1
#
_cell.length_a   1.000
_cell.length_b   1.000
_cell.length_c   1.000
_cell.angle_alpha   90.00
_cell.angle_beta   90.00
_cell.angle_gamma   90.00
#
_symmetry.space_group_name_H-M   'P 1'
#
loop_
_entity.id
_entity.type
_entity.pdbx_description
1 polymer ?
#
loop_
_entity_poly.entity_id
_entity_poly.type
_entity_poly.pdbx_seq_one_letter_code
_entity_poly.pdbx_strand_id
1 'polypeptide(L)'
;MTSEAGKIMEKLKEKKGEYEAIASTDSSVNLENIDNRIITEVLGPERFSRIPQMQVSTVEQIAKVQRKYEELQQQLRADTAAREAEEAAMAAE
;
A
#
# COMPACT_ATOMS: atom_id res chain seq x y z
N MET A 1 5.35 15.27 -14.00
CA MET A 1 4.36 14.21 -14.28
C MET A 1 4.95 12.89 -13.80
N THR A 2 4.25 12.12 -12.96
CA THR A 2 4.72 10.78 -12.58
C THR A 2 4.65 9.88 -13.83
N SER A 3 5.72 9.13 -14.13
CA SER A 3 5.80 8.29 -15.33
C SER A 3 4.64 7.28 -15.45
N GLU A 4 4.00 6.95 -14.33
CA GLU A 4 2.83 6.09 -14.25
C GLU A 4 1.56 6.77 -14.79
N ALA A 5 1.29 8.03 -14.41
CA ALA A 5 0.10 8.75 -14.88
C ALA A 5 0.14 9.00 -16.41
N GLY A 6 1.34 9.17 -16.97
CA GLY A 6 1.53 9.26 -18.43
C GLY A 6 1.16 7.96 -19.14
N LYS A 7 1.60 6.80 -18.62
CA LYS A 7 1.27 5.47 -19.18
C LYS A 7 -0.23 5.16 -19.08
N ILE A 8 -0.87 5.58 -18.00
CA ILE A 8 -2.32 5.43 -17.80
C ILE A 8 -3.08 6.24 -18.84
N MET A 9 -2.66 7.48 -19.06
CA MET A 9 -3.26 8.36 -20.06
C MET A 9 -3.12 7.81 -21.49
N GLU A 10 -1.99 7.20 -21.81
CA GLU A 10 -1.76 6.54 -23.10
C GLU A 10 -2.69 5.33 -23.30
N LYS A 11 -2.79 4.44 -22.30
CA LYS A 11 -3.72 3.31 -22.31
C LYS A 11 -5.18 3.73 -22.45
N LEU A 12 -5.59 4.81 -21.75
CA LEU A 12 -6.95 5.34 -21.87
C LEU A 12 -7.25 5.82 -23.30
N LYS A 13 -6.29 6.47 -23.96
CA LYS A 13 -6.45 6.94 -25.35
C LYS A 13 -6.51 5.79 -26.35
N GLU A 14 -5.65 4.79 -26.18
CA GLU A 14 -5.64 3.57 -27.02
C GLU A 14 -6.98 2.83 -26.92
N LYS A 15 -7.41 2.53 -25.68
CA LYS A 15 -8.67 1.83 -25.40
C LYS A 15 -9.89 2.60 -25.93
N LYS A 16 -9.85 3.93 -25.89
CA LYS A 16 -10.91 4.78 -26.47
C LYS A 16 -11.03 4.60 -27.97
N GLY A 17 -9.92 4.58 -28.70
CA GLY A 17 -9.92 4.33 -30.14
C GLY A 17 -10.48 2.94 -30.50
N GLU A 18 -10.15 1.91 -29.71
CA GLU A 18 -10.69 0.56 -29.89
C GLU A 18 -12.22 0.52 -29.74
N TYR A 19 -12.74 1.10 -28.66
CA TYR A 19 -14.18 1.10 -28.39
C TYR A 19 -14.98 1.96 -29.37
N GLU A 20 -14.43 3.10 -29.82
CA GLU A 20 -15.04 3.92 -30.87
C GLU A 20 -15.12 3.16 -32.21
N ALA A 21 -14.07 2.40 -32.57
CA ALA A 21 -14.09 1.56 -33.77
C ALA A 21 -15.13 0.43 -33.68
N ILE A 22 -15.26 -0.19 -32.50
CA ILE A 22 -16.27 -1.22 -32.25
C ILE A 22 -17.67 -0.61 -32.35
N ALA A 23 -17.94 0.52 -31.70
CA ALA A 23 -19.26 1.16 -31.74
C ALA A 23 -19.64 1.67 -33.14
N SER A 24 -18.65 2.03 -33.97
CA SER A 24 -18.86 2.35 -35.38
C SER A 24 -19.33 1.13 -36.20
N THR A 25 -18.94 -0.08 -35.78
CA THR A 25 -19.26 -1.34 -36.48
C THR A 25 -20.48 -2.05 -35.87
N ASP A 26 -20.66 -1.92 -34.56
CA ASP A 26 -21.71 -2.53 -33.76
C ASP A 26 -22.52 -1.46 -33.04
N SER A 27 -23.65 -1.08 -33.67
CA SER A 27 -24.58 -0.06 -33.15
C SER A 27 -25.22 -0.41 -31.79
N SER A 28 -25.04 -1.65 -31.30
CA SER A 28 -25.52 -2.03 -29.97
C SER A 28 -24.63 -1.48 -28.84
N VAL A 29 -23.40 -1.05 -29.17
CA VAL A 29 -22.48 -0.42 -28.23
C VAL A 29 -22.82 1.07 -28.10
N ASN A 30 -23.42 1.46 -26.97
CA ASN A 30 -23.74 2.86 -26.71
C ASN A 30 -22.46 3.68 -26.45
N LEU A 31 -22.20 4.66 -27.32
CA LEU A 31 -21.10 5.63 -27.23
C LEU A 31 -21.08 6.38 -25.88
N GLU A 32 -22.25 6.66 -25.29
CA GLU A 32 -22.35 7.41 -24.03
C GLU A 32 -21.82 6.62 -22.82
N ASN A 33 -21.69 5.29 -22.92
CA ASN A 33 -21.21 4.45 -21.83
C ASN A 33 -19.77 3.94 -22.04
N ILE A 34 -19.16 4.30 -23.17
CA ILE A 34 -17.79 3.88 -23.52
C ILE A 34 -16.78 4.48 -22.53
N ASP A 35 -16.89 5.77 -22.23
CA ASP A 35 -15.95 6.44 -21.31
C ASP A 35 -15.99 5.80 -19.90
N ASN A 36 -17.19 5.50 -19.37
CA ASN A 36 -17.35 4.82 -18.08
C ASN A 36 -16.75 3.40 -18.07
N ARG A 37 -16.94 2.67 -19.17
CA ARG A 37 -16.40 1.31 -19.33
C ARG A 37 -14.87 1.32 -19.39
N ILE A 38 -14.29 2.22 -20.18
CA ILE A 38 -12.84 2.39 -20.30
C ILE A 38 -12.23 2.78 -18.96
N ILE A 39 -12.82 3.74 -18.26
CA ILE A 39 -12.39 4.15 -16.92
C ILE A 39 -12.36 2.95 -15.97
N THR A 40 -13.40 2.10 -16.01
CA THR A 40 -13.49 0.93 -15.14
C THR A 40 -12.46 -0.14 -15.48
N GLU A 41 -12.24 -0.43 -16.76
CA GLU A 41 -11.29 -1.45 -17.21
C GLU A 41 -9.82 -1.03 -17.04
N VAL A 42 -9.51 0.26 -17.22
CA VAL A 42 -8.13 0.77 -17.12
C VAL A 42 -7.79 1.14 -15.68
N LEU A 43 -8.64 1.89 -14.98
CA LEU A 43 -8.34 2.37 -13.62
C LEU A 43 -8.76 1.40 -12.52
N GLY A 44 -9.72 0.51 -12.77
CA GLY A 44 -10.15 -0.49 -11.78
C GLY A 44 -8.97 -1.31 -11.24
N PRO A 45 -8.23 -2.02 -12.10
CA PRO A 45 -7.08 -2.84 -11.70
C PRO A 45 -5.97 -2.04 -10.99
N GLU A 46 -5.70 -0.81 -11.43
CA GLU A 46 -4.66 0.04 -10.82
C GLU A 46 -5.04 0.52 -9.42
N ARG A 47 -6.32 0.84 -9.20
CA ARG A 47 -6.82 1.20 -7.87
C ARG A 47 -6.81 0.00 -6.92
N PHE A 48 -7.26 -1.17 -7.39
CA PHE A 48 -7.27 -2.39 -6.58
C PHE A 48 -5.88 -2.95 -6.32
N SER A 49 -4.88 -2.68 -7.17
CA SER A 49 -3.49 -3.11 -6.94
C SER A 49 -2.74 -2.21 -5.94
N ARG A 50 -3.13 -0.94 -5.82
CA ARG A 50 -2.49 0.04 -4.94
C ARG A 50 -2.93 -0.06 -3.48
N ILE A 51 -4.19 -0.44 -3.24
CA ILE A 51 -4.74 -0.62 -1.89
C ILE A 51 -3.98 -1.70 -1.09
N PRO A 52 -3.69 -2.90 -1.64
CA PRO A 52 -2.88 -3.92 -0.98
C PRO A 52 -1.47 -3.45 -0.66
N GLN A 53 -0.80 -2.75 -1.58
CA GLN A 53 0.57 -2.26 -1.36
C GLN A 53 0.66 -1.28 -0.20
N MET A 54 -0.31 -0.37 -0.09
CA MET A 54 -0.39 0.61 0.99
C MET A 54 -0.72 -0.04 2.34
N GLN A 55 -1.53 -1.11 2.35
CA GLN A 55 -1.76 -1.90 3.55
C GLN A 55 -0.50 -2.66 3.99
N VAL A 56 0.21 -3.30 3.06
CA VAL A 56 1.46 -4.03 3.36
C VAL A 56 2.51 -3.09 3.95
N SER A 57 2.71 -1.91 3.37
CA SER A 57 3.67 -0.93 3.89
C SER A 57 3.26 -0.39 5.27
N THR A 58 1.96 -0.26 5.54
CA THR A 58 1.46 0.16 6.86
C THR A 58 1.68 -0.94 7.91
N VAL A 59 1.40 -2.20 7.57
CA VAL A 59 1.60 -3.35 8.46
C VAL A 59 3.09 -3.54 8.79
N GLU A 60 3.99 -3.38 7.81
CA GLU A 60 5.44 -3.43 8.07
C GLU A 60 5.88 -2.33 9.04
N GLN A 61 5.34 -1.11 8.91
CA GLN A 61 5.67 -0.03 9.84
C GLN A 61 5.14 -0.31 11.25
N ILE A 62 3.94 -0.86 11.39
CA ILE A 62 3.38 -1.26 12.68
C ILE A 62 4.26 -2.35 13.33
N ALA A 63 4.66 -3.37 12.57
CA ALA A 63 5.52 -4.44 13.08
C ALA A 63 6.89 -3.92 13.55
N LYS A 64 7.48 -2.95 12.85
CA LYS A 64 8.73 -2.29 13.28
C LYS A 64 8.56 -1.53 14.59
N VAL A 65 7.45 -0.81 14.77
CA VAL A 65 7.15 -0.10 16.01
C VAL A 65 6.94 -1.08 17.17
N GLN A 66 6.20 -2.17 16.94
CA GLN A 66 5.97 -3.21 17.96
C GLN A 66 7.29 -3.84 18.44
N ARG A 67 8.20 -4.22 17.52
CA ARG A 67 9.51 -4.76 17.91
C ARG A 67 10.35 -3.79 18.74
N LYS A 68 10.41 -2.52 18.33
CA LYS A 68 11.15 -1.49 19.10
C LYS A 68 10.59 -1.32 20.51
N TYR A 69 9.28 -1.44 20.66
CA TYR A 69 8.63 -1.35 21.96
C TYR A 69 8.98 -2.56 22.84
N GLU A 70 8.99 -3.78 22.28
CA GLU A 70 9.41 -4.98 23.00
C GLU A 70 10.89 -4.95 23.41
N GLU A 71 11.78 -4.50 22.52
CA GLU A 71 13.21 -4.31 22.83
C GLU A 71 13.39 -3.32 23.98
N LEU A 72 12.67 -2.18 23.96
CA LEU A 72 12.74 -1.20 25.02
C LEU A 72 12.25 -1.77 26.37
N GLN A 73 11.18 -2.57 26.36
CA GLN A 73 10.71 -3.23 27.58
C GLN A 73 11.73 -4.23 28.13
N GLN A 74 12.41 -4.98 27.26
CA GLN A 74 13.46 -5.91 27.67
C GLN A 74 14.66 -5.18 28.26
N GLN A 75 15.07 -4.07 27.64
CA GLN A 75 16.19 -3.28 28.13
C GLN A 75 15.90 -2.69 29.53
N LEU A 76 14.69 -2.15 29.73
CA LEU A 76 14.30 -1.62 31.03
C LEU A 76 14.26 -2.71 32.11
N ARG A 77 13.81 -3.92 31.77
CA ARG A 77 13.83 -5.08 32.67
C ARG A 77 15.25 -5.55 32.99
N ALA A 78 16.14 -5.54 32.00
CA ALA A 78 17.54 -5.91 32.20
C ALA A 78 18.26 -4.89 33.09
N ASP A 79 18.05 -3.60 32.87
CA ASP A 79 18.66 -2.52 33.66
C ASP A 79 18.17 -2.54 35.11
N THR A 80 16.87 -2.78 35.31
CA THR A 80 16.30 -2.90 36.67
C THR A 80 16.85 -4.13 37.40
N ALA A 81 16.89 -5.30 36.74
CA ALA A 81 17.46 -6.51 37.33
C ALA A 81 18.96 -6.37 37.64
N ALA A 82 19.73 -5.70 36.78
CA ALA A 82 21.15 -5.46 37.01
C ALA A 82 21.38 -4.58 38.25
N ARG A 83 20.59 -3.52 38.40
CA ARG A 83 20.68 -2.61 39.56
C ARG A 83 20.25 -3.28 40.86
N GLU A 84 19.18 -4.09 40.84
CA GLU A 84 18.76 -4.87 42.00
C GLU A 84 19.82 -5.90 42.43
N ALA A 85 20.48 -6.54 41.47
CA ALA A 85 21.56 -7.49 41.76
C ALA A 85 22.79 -6.79 42.37
N GLU A 86 23.13 -5.59 41.87
CA GLU A 86 24.23 -4.78 42.40
C GLU A 86 23.94 -4.26 43.81
N GLU A 87 22.72 -3.79 44.07
CA GLU A 87 22.27 -3.37 45.41
C GLU A 87 22.24 -4.55 46.40
N ALA A 88 21.80 -5.74 45.97
CA ALA A 88 21.80 -6.94 46.80
C ALA A 88 23.22 -7.43 47.12
N ALA A 89 24.16 -7.30 46.19
CA ALA A 89 25.57 -7.64 46.41
C ALA A 89 26.24 -6.70 47.43
N MET A 90 25.99 -5.38 47.33
CA MET A 90 26.52 -4.40 48.29
C MET A 90 25.90 -4.52 49.69
N ALA A 91 24.66 -5.00 49.81
CA ALA A 91 24.01 -5.20 51.11
C ALA A 91 24.43 -6.50 51.82
N ALA A 92 25.11 -7.41 51.13
CA ALA A 92 25.60 -8.69 51.66
C ALA A 92 27.07 -8.65 52.10
N GLU A 93 27.76 -7.52 51.87
CA GLU A 93 29.13 -7.22 52.31
C GLU A 93 29.14 -6.44 53.62
#